data_AF-A0A1G2ZA58-F1
#
_entry.id   AF-A0A1G2ZA58-F1
#
_cell.length_a   1.000
_cell.length_b   1.000
_cell.length_c   1.000
_cell.angle_alpha   90.00
_cell.angle_beta   90.00
_cell.angle_gamma   90.00
#
_symmetry.space_group_name_H-M   'P 1'
#
loop_
_entity.id
_entity.type
_entity.pdbx_description
1 polymer ?
#
loop_
_entity_poly.entity_id
_entity_poly.type
_entity_poly.pdbx_seq_one_letter_code
_entity_poly.pdbx_strand_id
1 'polypeptide(L)'
;MKTMVTSRSVDRQSGEQRRRVHADASLESQIQKLRDRESLPSDTLTDERKKEIVELACAVYPSVAALRQRHLESRQRDFARTLAESREAVMNHAAWSSMLSVDSATGHRFVIGFRNVGCAYWRQDPFHLGCFNCGYCSGVAAQLQPTLHELETQFENALRQAIETNVDFDVVEFLNDGSFFNDEEFAPAFRQRLFHRLNSLPYVTRVLVETRPEYVTRECISQVLSELAPGKKLEVAIGLESADEFIRGVCIRKGFDRADFEEAIRCLSPFGDRVQVVAYSLVKPAFLSEMEAVEDAVHTAQYLAGLSAQSKCRIVLKLEPAVVAEGTLLDLLYFHGQDAVGHPYSVMSYWSVLEILCRLRQKDIRLPVRIGAREDMDIVQKVPALYNADGMFNKWDFVLYEAVQHFNIHRALPRLLAEVDEMFSDTSFDIWKKHLGLTSSAIDDCRARLAPEIVQAKQGSDERSRSVFLGKIFAALNRIEYSEKGRRYARTLARRTRRHGTEEMRASVERFVRGEFRRIAKDFWVRVQDVYFEVDEPQLMRVSLQVRDLSVKGSLYSVWTGIPTGRVKGVRPRGGPIRQR
;
A
#
# COMPACT_ATOMS: atom_id res chain seq x y z
N MET A 1 10.00 -8.19 -60.80
CA MET A 1 10.62 -6.94 -60.33
C MET A 1 10.22 -6.73 -58.88
N LYS A 2 11.18 -6.80 -57.95
CA LYS A 2 10.98 -6.54 -56.52
C LYS A 2 11.04 -5.02 -56.31
N THR A 3 10.02 -4.43 -55.70
CA THR A 3 10.06 -3.03 -55.26
C THR A 3 10.37 -3.02 -53.76
N MET A 4 11.61 -2.69 -53.42
CA MET A 4 12.01 -2.33 -52.06
C MET A 4 11.41 -0.95 -51.73
N VAL A 5 10.49 -0.91 -50.77
CA VAL A 5 10.11 0.35 -50.11
C VAL A 5 10.89 0.43 -48.80
N THR A 6 11.57 1.55 -48.63
CA THR A 6 12.65 1.82 -47.70
C THR A 6 12.19 1.95 -46.24
N SER A 7 12.68 1.07 -45.37
CA SER A 7 12.55 1.12 -43.90
C SER A 7 13.42 2.17 -43.19
N ARG A 8 14.10 3.06 -43.95
CA ARG A 8 15.10 4.00 -43.40
C ARG A 8 14.55 5.34 -42.88
N SER A 9 13.29 5.68 -43.15
CA SER A 9 12.71 6.97 -42.73
C SER A 9 12.09 6.93 -41.33
N VAL A 10 11.49 5.80 -40.93
CA VAL A 10 10.89 5.60 -39.59
C VAL A 10 11.97 5.53 -38.50
N ASP A 11 13.12 4.95 -38.83
CA ASP A 11 14.26 4.78 -37.91
C ASP A 11 15.04 6.10 -37.67
N ARG A 12 14.95 7.05 -38.59
CA ARG A 12 15.53 8.40 -38.41
C ARG A 12 14.66 9.29 -37.54
N GLN A 13 13.33 9.21 -37.66
CA GLN A 13 12.41 9.93 -36.79
C GLN A 13 12.47 9.39 -35.34
N SER A 14 12.54 8.08 -35.14
CA SER A 14 12.76 7.48 -33.80
C SER A 14 14.13 7.85 -33.21
N GLY A 15 15.16 7.95 -34.05
CA GLY A 15 16.51 8.39 -33.67
C GLY A 15 16.62 9.87 -33.32
N GLU A 16 15.94 10.77 -34.04
CA GLU A 16 15.87 12.21 -33.71
C GLU A 16 15.02 12.48 -32.46
N GLN A 17 13.95 11.70 -32.26
CA GLN A 17 13.11 11.79 -31.06
C GLN A 17 13.86 11.25 -29.82
N ARG A 18 14.61 10.15 -29.95
CA ARG A 18 15.56 9.68 -28.90
C ARG A 18 16.70 10.67 -28.62
N ARG A 19 17.22 11.36 -29.65
CA ARG A 19 18.25 12.40 -29.47
C ARG A 19 17.72 13.68 -28.81
N ARG A 20 16.46 14.06 -29.04
CA ARG A 20 15.81 15.18 -28.33
C ARG A 20 15.52 14.86 -26.86
N VAL A 21 15.15 13.62 -26.52
CA VAL A 21 14.93 13.17 -25.14
C VAL A 21 16.20 13.30 -24.28
N HIS A 22 17.40 13.14 -24.86
CA HIS A 22 18.66 13.31 -24.13
C HIS A 22 19.14 14.76 -23.95
N ALA A 23 18.62 15.72 -24.71
CA ALA A 23 18.97 17.15 -24.55
C ALA A 23 18.28 17.80 -23.33
N ASP A 24 17.22 17.17 -22.81
CA ASP A 24 16.29 17.73 -21.81
C ASP A 24 16.26 16.91 -20.49
N ALA A 25 17.37 16.23 -20.23
CA ALA A 25 17.57 15.29 -19.11
C ALA A 25 18.40 15.88 -17.96
N SER A 26 18.81 17.16 -18.02
CA SER A 26 19.53 17.78 -16.91
C SER A 26 18.63 17.91 -15.69
N LEU A 27 19.24 17.90 -14.50
CA LEU A 27 18.55 18.12 -13.23
C LEU A 27 17.80 19.46 -13.24
N GLU A 28 18.43 20.50 -13.79
CA GLU A 28 17.84 21.84 -13.94
C GLU A 28 16.59 21.84 -14.82
N SER A 29 16.60 21.11 -15.94
CA SER A 29 15.40 20.97 -16.79
C SER A 29 14.26 20.29 -16.04
N GLN A 30 14.54 19.21 -15.31
CA GLN A 30 13.51 18.51 -14.54
C GLN A 30 12.93 19.38 -13.42
N ILE A 31 13.78 20.18 -12.75
CA ILE A 31 13.34 21.15 -11.75
C ILE A 31 12.49 22.26 -12.40
N GLN A 32 12.87 22.75 -13.59
CA GLN A 32 12.07 23.75 -14.29
C GLN A 32 10.70 23.19 -14.71
N LYS A 33 10.63 21.95 -15.21
CA LYS A 33 9.37 21.26 -15.51
C LYS A 33 8.47 21.13 -14.29
N LEU A 34 9.05 20.93 -13.10
CA LEU A 34 8.30 20.89 -11.85
C LEU A 34 7.80 22.28 -11.45
N ARG A 35 8.61 23.32 -11.66
CA ARG A 35 8.23 24.72 -11.42
C ARG A 35 7.08 25.15 -12.34
N ASP A 36 7.11 24.77 -13.61
CA ASP A 36 6.07 25.12 -14.58
C ASP A 36 4.68 24.54 -14.19
N ARG A 37 4.67 23.48 -13.38
CA ARG A 37 3.44 22.85 -12.85
C ARG A 37 2.78 23.63 -11.71
N GLU A 38 3.35 24.74 -11.23
CA GLU A 38 2.67 25.68 -10.32
C GLU A 38 1.33 26.16 -10.91
N SER A 39 1.27 26.26 -12.24
CA SER A 39 0.09 26.65 -13.00
C SER A 39 -1.04 25.61 -13.03
N LEU A 40 -0.80 24.38 -12.58
CA LEU A 40 -1.85 23.36 -12.53
C LEU A 40 -2.98 23.77 -11.57
N PRO A 41 -4.24 23.50 -11.94
CA PRO A 41 -5.36 23.81 -11.07
C PRO A 41 -5.34 22.93 -9.82
N SER A 42 -5.79 23.49 -8.70
CA SER A 42 -6.05 22.75 -7.47
C SER A 42 -7.44 23.13 -6.99
N ASP A 43 -8.22 22.12 -6.62
CA ASP A 43 -9.56 22.28 -6.06
C ASP A 43 -9.50 22.31 -4.52
N THR A 44 -8.38 21.91 -3.93
CA THR A 44 -8.23 21.67 -2.48
C THR A 44 -7.17 22.54 -1.80
N LEU A 45 -6.25 23.15 -2.55
CA LEU A 45 -5.15 23.96 -2.02
C LEU A 45 -5.25 25.41 -2.53
N THR A 46 -4.79 26.36 -1.71
CA THR A 46 -4.65 27.76 -2.14
C THR A 46 -3.43 27.95 -3.04
N ASP A 47 -3.40 29.03 -3.81
CA ASP A 47 -2.25 29.34 -4.67
C ASP A 47 -0.95 29.57 -3.87
N GLU A 48 -1.03 30.18 -2.68
CA GLU A 48 0.12 30.32 -1.79
C GLU A 48 0.66 28.96 -1.35
N ARG A 49 -0.24 28.03 -0.99
CA ARG A 49 0.15 26.68 -0.57
C ARG A 49 0.74 25.88 -1.72
N LYS A 50 0.19 26.01 -2.93
CA LYS A 50 0.76 25.42 -4.15
C LYS A 50 2.18 25.91 -4.40
N LYS A 51 2.40 27.22 -4.32
CA LYS A 51 3.73 27.82 -4.52
C LYS A 51 4.74 27.28 -3.51
N GLU A 52 4.37 27.22 -2.23
CA GLU A 52 5.23 26.64 -1.18
C GLU A 52 5.60 25.19 -1.50
N ILE A 53 4.63 24.36 -1.91
CA ILE A 53 4.86 22.96 -2.28
C ILE A 53 5.81 22.85 -3.48
N VAL A 54 5.66 23.69 -4.50
CA VAL A 54 6.56 23.71 -5.67
C VAL A 54 7.98 24.08 -5.25
N GLU A 55 8.15 25.09 -4.40
CA GLU A 55 9.45 25.50 -3.87
C GLU A 55 10.13 24.35 -3.09
N LEU A 56 9.38 23.69 -2.21
CA LEU A 56 9.85 22.50 -1.48
C LEU A 56 10.23 21.36 -2.42
N ALA A 57 9.37 21.06 -3.40
CA ALA A 57 9.58 19.97 -4.34
C ALA A 57 10.81 20.21 -5.23
N CYS A 58 11.03 21.44 -5.68
CA CYS A 58 12.23 21.85 -6.40
C CYS A 58 13.48 21.72 -5.52
N ALA A 59 13.41 22.13 -4.26
CA ALA A 59 14.54 22.09 -3.32
C ALA A 59 14.98 20.66 -2.99
N VAL A 60 14.05 19.72 -2.83
CA VAL A 60 14.37 18.30 -2.55
C VAL A 60 14.72 17.47 -3.78
N TYR A 61 14.39 17.93 -4.99
CA TYR A 61 14.56 17.15 -6.22
C TYR A 61 15.99 16.58 -6.41
N PRO A 62 17.08 17.36 -6.23
CA PRO A 62 18.44 16.84 -6.32
C PRO A 62 18.71 15.71 -5.31
N SER A 63 18.25 15.90 -4.09
CA SER A 63 18.50 14.97 -2.97
C SER A 63 17.75 13.66 -3.16
N VAL A 64 16.48 13.70 -3.60
CA VAL A 64 15.71 12.48 -3.88
C VAL A 64 16.22 11.74 -5.10
N ALA A 65 16.66 12.45 -6.16
CA ALA A 65 17.32 11.82 -7.31
C ALA A 65 18.58 11.05 -6.89
N ALA A 66 19.44 11.68 -6.08
CA ALA A 66 20.65 11.05 -5.58
C ALA A 66 20.35 9.88 -4.62
N LEU A 67 19.33 10.01 -3.76
CA LEU A 67 18.88 8.93 -2.87
C LEU A 67 18.39 7.73 -3.67
N ARG A 68 17.51 7.95 -4.65
CA ARG A 68 16.96 6.90 -5.52
C ARG A 68 18.07 6.19 -6.29
N GLN A 69 19.02 6.93 -6.85
CA GLN A 69 20.15 6.34 -7.57
C GLN A 69 20.97 5.40 -6.69
N ARG A 70 21.34 5.83 -5.47
CA ARG A 70 22.09 4.99 -4.52
C ARG A 70 21.31 3.74 -4.13
N HIS A 71 20.01 3.88 -3.90
CA HIS A 71 19.11 2.76 -3.59
C HIS A 71 19.11 1.73 -4.72
N LEU A 72 18.87 2.17 -5.95
CA LEU A 72 18.85 1.31 -7.13
C LEU A 72 20.18 0.58 -7.34
N GLU A 73 21.31 1.27 -7.24
CA GLU A 73 22.63 0.65 -7.33
C GLU A 73 22.85 -0.42 -6.25
N SER A 74 22.36 -0.18 -5.03
CA SER A 74 22.44 -1.16 -3.96
C SER A 74 21.61 -2.41 -4.28
N ARG A 75 20.35 -2.21 -4.68
CA ARG A 75 19.45 -3.31 -5.06
C ARG A 75 19.98 -4.09 -6.25
N GLN A 76 20.53 -3.42 -7.26
CA GLN A 76 21.15 -4.06 -8.42
C GLN A 76 22.33 -4.94 -8.03
N ARG A 77 23.20 -4.49 -7.12
CA ARG A 77 24.30 -5.32 -6.59
C ARG A 77 23.78 -6.55 -5.85
N ASP A 78 22.71 -6.41 -5.08
CA ASP A 78 22.09 -7.53 -4.37
C ASP A 78 21.49 -8.54 -5.34
N PHE A 79 20.72 -8.09 -6.33
CA PHE A 79 20.18 -8.95 -7.38
C PHE A 79 21.28 -9.63 -8.19
N ALA A 80 22.32 -8.91 -8.61
CA ALA A 80 23.41 -9.49 -9.39
C ALA A 80 24.10 -10.64 -8.65
N ARG A 81 24.28 -10.50 -7.32
CA ARG A 81 24.83 -11.56 -6.48
C ARG A 81 23.92 -12.79 -6.45
N THR A 82 22.63 -12.63 -6.18
CA THR A 82 21.70 -13.77 -6.09
C THR A 82 21.46 -14.42 -7.45
N LEU A 83 21.40 -13.64 -8.54
CA LEU A 83 21.29 -14.15 -9.90
C LEU A 83 22.51 -14.97 -10.33
N ALA A 84 23.71 -14.58 -9.90
CA ALA A 84 24.93 -15.33 -10.15
C ALA A 84 24.94 -16.69 -9.40
N GLU A 85 24.24 -16.79 -8.27
CA GLU A 85 24.06 -18.04 -7.53
C GLU A 85 22.99 -18.93 -8.18
N SER A 86 21.82 -18.38 -8.51
CA SER A 86 20.76 -19.09 -9.23
C SER A 86 19.72 -18.12 -9.80
N ARG A 87 19.62 -18.06 -11.14
CA ARG A 87 18.54 -17.33 -11.83
C ARG A 87 17.18 -17.91 -11.46
N GLU A 88 17.08 -19.23 -11.40
CA GLU A 88 15.85 -19.95 -11.07
C GLU A 88 15.32 -19.50 -9.69
N ALA A 89 16.19 -19.44 -8.69
CA ALA A 89 15.82 -19.04 -7.33
C ALA A 89 15.28 -17.60 -7.24
N VAL A 90 15.61 -16.74 -8.21
CA VAL A 90 15.10 -15.36 -8.25
C VAL A 90 13.86 -15.27 -9.13
N MET A 91 13.93 -15.79 -10.36
CA MET A 91 12.95 -15.52 -11.41
C MET A 91 11.76 -16.49 -11.41
N ASN A 92 11.83 -17.62 -10.70
CA ASN A 92 10.70 -18.53 -10.52
C ASN A 92 9.81 -18.17 -9.31
N HIS A 93 10.16 -17.13 -8.56
CA HIS A 93 9.37 -16.65 -7.44
C HIS A 93 8.91 -15.21 -7.68
N ALA A 94 7.64 -14.95 -7.37
CA ALA A 94 7.07 -13.61 -7.41
C ALA A 94 7.92 -12.63 -6.58
N ALA A 95 7.81 -11.33 -6.87
CA ALA A 95 8.46 -10.30 -6.06
C ALA A 95 7.93 -10.38 -4.62
N TRP A 96 6.61 -10.55 -4.51
CA TRP A 96 5.89 -10.76 -3.27
C TRP A 96 4.50 -11.37 -3.57
N SER A 97 3.88 -11.95 -2.54
CA SER A 97 2.48 -12.39 -2.59
C SER A 97 1.89 -12.44 -1.19
N SER A 98 0.58 -12.21 -1.06
CA SER A 98 -0.10 -12.16 0.24
C SER A 98 -1.57 -12.59 0.15
N MET A 99 -2.14 -12.92 1.31
CA MET A 99 -3.56 -13.18 1.49
C MET A 99 -4.16 -12.03 2.29
N LEU A 100 -5.12 -11.31 1.72
CA LEU A 100 -5.65 -10.06 2.28
C LEU A 100 -7.17 -10.02 2.29
N SER A 101 -7.76 -9.09 3.05
CA SER A 101 -9.20 -8.96 3.15
C SER A 101 -9.81 -8.24 1.95
N VAL A 102 -10.99 -8.68 1.52
CA VAL A 102 -11.77 -8.01 0.48
C VAL A 102 -13.25 -8.32 0.62
N ASP A 103 -14.09 -7.51 -0.01
CA ASP A 103 -15.52 -7.74 -0.13
C ASP A 103 -15.74 -8.82 -1.19
N SER A 104 -15.96 -10.04 -0.70
CA SER A 104 -16.19 -11.26 -1.46
C SER A 104 -16.85 -12.35 -0.61
N ALA A 105 -17.18 -13.50 -1.20
CA ALA A 105 -17.89 -14.56 -0.49
C ALA A 105 -17.04 -15.22 0.59
N THR A 106 -15.72 -15.35 0.36
CA THR A 106 -14.79 -15.88 1.35
C THR A 106 -14.20 -14.79 2.25
N GLY A 107 -14.35 -13.52 1.87
CA GLY A 107 -13.76 -12.37 2.56
C GLY A 107 -12.28 -12.16 2.27
N HIS A 108 -11.67 -12.94 1.37
CA HIS A 108 -10.23 -12.91 1.10
C HIS A 108 -9.88 -12.86 -0.38
N ARG A 109 -8.75 -12.21 -0.66
CA ARG A 109 -8.08 -12.14 -1.96
C ARG A 109 -6.67 -12.72 -1.86
N PHE A 110 -6.27 -13.44 -2.91
CA PHE A 110 -4.88 -13.75 -3.18
C PHE A 110 -4.27 -12.63 -4.02
N VAL A 111 -3.17 -12.05 -3.54
CA VAL A 111 -2.48 -10.95 -4.19
C VAL A 111 -1.07 -11.39 -4.60
N ILE A 112 -0.65 -11.01 -5.81
CA ILE A 112 0.68 -11.30 -6.34
C ILE A 112 1.27 -10.09 -7.07
N GLY A 113 2.53 -9.78 -6.75
CA GLY A 113 3.38 -8.87 -7.50
C GLY A 113 4.46 -9.64 -8.25
N PHE A 114 4.43 -9.61 -9.59
CA PHE A 114 5.43 -10.29 -10.42
C PHE A 114 6.79 -9.58 -10.38
N ARG A 115 7.87 -10.36 -10.50
CA ARG A 115 9.16 -9.82 -10.95
C ARG A 115 9.09 -9.61 -12.46
N ASN A 116 8.88 -8.37 -12.89
CA ASN A 116 8.91 -7.97 -14.29
C ASN A 116 9.98 -6.88 -14.54
N VAL A 117 9.93 -6.24 -15.70
CA VAL A 117 10.86 -5.14 -16.06
C VAL A 117 10.61 -3.82 -15.35
N GLY A 118 9.46 -3.66 -14.70
CA GLY A 118 9.04 -2.44 -14.03
C GLY A 118 8.29 -1.44 -14.91
N CYS A 119 7.54 -0.59 -14.22
CA CYS A 119 6.72 0.48 -14.77
C CYS A 119 7.45 1.32 -15.82
N ALA A 120 6.90 1.41 -17.03
CA ALA A 120 7.47 2.20 -18.12
C ALA A 120 7.66 3.68 -17.77
N TYR A 121 6.74 4.29 -17.02
CA TYR A 121 6.87 5.69 -16.58
C TYR A 121 8.11 5.92 -15.70
N TRP A 122 8.43 4.95 -14.84
CA TRP A 122 9.66 4.97 -14.04
C TRP A 122 10.91 4.68 -14.88
N ARG A 123 10.85 3.71 -15.80
CA ARG A 123 11.97 3.36 -16.69
C ARG A 123 12.37 4.49 -17.63
N GLN A 124 11.39 5.28 -18.09
CA GLN A 124 11.60 6.40 -19.02
C GLN A 124 12.05 7.69 -18.31
N ASP A 125 11.94 7.76 -16.98
CA ASP A 125 12.40 8.89 -16.21
C ASP A 125 13.94 8.96 -16.21
N PRO A 126 14.56 10.11 -16.55
CA PRO A 126 16.02 10.22 -16.64
C PRO A 126 16.79 9.91 -15.35
N PHE A 127 16.12 10.02 -14.20
CA PHE A 127 16.70 9.76 -12.87
C PHE A 127 16.02 8.58 -12.17
N HIS A 128 15.20 7.80 -12.89
CA HIS A 128 14.43 6.70 -12.35
C HIS A 128 13.63 7.08 -11.09
N LEU A 129 13.10 8.31 -11.05
CA LEU A 129 12.24 8.78 -9.96
C LEU A 129 10.80 8.31 -10.15
N GLY A 130 10.26 8.41 -11.37
CA GLY A 130 8.86 8.11 -11.65
C GLY A 130 7.90 8.88 -10.74
N CYS A 131 6.97 8.17 -10.10
CA CYS A 131 6.10 8.73 -9.05
C CYS A 131 6.88 8.88 -7.74
N PHE A 132 6.80 10.05 -7.08
CA PHE A 132 7.63 10.37 -5.92
C PHE A 132 7.46 9.43 -4.72
N ASN A 133 6.26 8.90 -4.53
CA ASN A 133 5.90 8.07 -3.38
C ASN A 133 6.04 6.57 -3.66
N CYS A 134 6.42 6.16 -4.88
CA CYS A 134 6.45 4.76 -5.29
C CYS A 134 7.78 4.06 -4.90
N GLY A 135 7.67 3.03 -4.05
CA GLY A 135 8.80 2.21 -3.56
C GLY A 135 9.09 0.95 -4.40
N TYR A 136 8.15 0.56 -5.28
CA TYR A 136 8.16 -0.67 -6.07
C TYR A 136 9.34 -0.83 -7.06
N CYS A 137 10.19 0.17 -7.20
CA CYS A 137 11.44 0.05 -7.97
C CYS A 137 12.35 -1.10 -7.47
N SER A 138 12.14 -1.56 -6.24
CA SER A 138 12.99 -2.54 -5.58
C SER A 138 12.70 -3.98 -5.98
N GLY A 139 11.48 -4.28 -6.43
CA GLY A 139 11.10 -5.59 -7.00
C GLY A 139 11.61 -5.81 -8.42
N VAL A 140 11.85 -4.70 -9.14
CA VAL A 140 12.18 -4.65 -10.58
C VAL A 140 13.58 -4.09 -10.86
N ALA A 141 14.38 -3.80 -9.82
CA ALA A 141 15.70 -3.16 -9.94
C ALA A 141 16.69 -3.95 -10.79
N ALA A 142 16.49 -5.27 -10.94
CA ALA A 142 17.31 -6.12 -11.81
C ALA A 142 17.15 -5.77 -13.30
N GLN A 143 16.08 -5.06 -13.69
CA GLN A 143 15.76 -4.69 -15.08
C GLN A 143 15.80 -5.88 -16.05
N LEU A 144 15.47 -7.07 -15.55
CA LEU A 144 15.45 -8.29 -16.34
C LEU A 144 14.08 -8.48 -16.97
N GLN A 145 14.04 -8.77 -18.26
CA GLN A 145 12.82 -9.28 -18.90
C GLN A 145 12.65 -10.75 -18.48
N PRO A 146 11.57 -11.10 -17.75
CA PRO A 146 11.25 -12.49 -17.50
C PRO A 146 10.74 -13.15 -18.78
N THR A 147 11.06 -14.42 -18.97
CA THR A 147 10.45 -15.25 -20.00
C THR A 147 8.99 -15.58 -19.66
N LEU A 148 8.21 -16.02 -20.64
CA LEU A 148 6.84 -16.50 -20.41
C LEU A 148 6.79 -17.60 -19.34
N HIS A 149 7.72 -18.56 -19.41
CA HIS A 149 7.79 -19.67 -18.48
C HIS A 149 8.15 -19.22 -17.05
N GLU A 150 9.05 -18.23 -16.91
CA GLU A 150 9.38 -17.66 -15.60
C GLU A 150 8.14 -17.00 -14.97
N LEU A 151 7.39 -16.17 -15.72
CA LEU A 151 6.17 -15.55 -15.21
C LEU A 151 5.08 -16.58 -14.83
N GLU A 152 4.87 -17.61 -15.66
CA GLU A 152 3.97 -18.72 -15.35
C GLU A 152 4.39 -19.42 -14.06
N THR A 153 5.69 -19.68 -13.90
CA THR A 153 6.24 -20.36 -12.72
C THR A 153 6.12 -19.50 -11.46
N GLN A 154 6.32 -18.18 -11.55
CA GLN A 154 6.07 -17.24 -10.46
C GLN A 154 4.61 -17.34 -9.98
N PHE A 155 3.66 -17.36 -10.90
CA PHE A 155 2.24 -17.48 -10.57
C PHE A 155 1.93 -18.83 -9.89
N GLU A 156 2.37 -19.96 -10.45
CA GLU A 156 2.09 -21.28 -9.86
C GLU A 156 2.73 -21.45 -8.48
N ASN A 157 3.95 -20.95 -8.27
CA ASN A 157 4.61 -21.02 -6.98
C ASN A 157 3.90 -20.15 -5.92
N ALA A 158 3.53 -18.92 -6.27
CA ALA A 158 2.79 -18.04 -5.35
C ALA A 158 1.38 -18.57 -5.06
N LEU A 159 0.70 -19.11 -6.06
CA LEU A 159 -0.62 -19.75 -5.90
C LEU A 159 -0.54 -20.98 -4.98
N ARG A 160 0.50 -21.80 -5.12
CA ARG A 160 0.73 -22.95 -4.23
C ARG A 160 0.92 -22.49 -2.78
N GLN A 161 1.73 -21.46 -2.56
CA GLN A 161 1.93 -20.88 -1.22
C GLN A 161 0.62 -20.35 -0.64
N ALA A 162 -0.21 -19.68 -1.44
CA ALA A 162 -1.52 -19.21 -1.01
C ALA A 162 -2.47 -20.36 -0.62
N ILE A 163 -2.48 -21.46 -1.38
CA ILE A 163 -3.28 -22.65 -1.05
C ILE A 163 -2.78 -23.30 0.26
N GLU A 164 -1.47 -23.34 0.47
CA GLU A 164 -0.86 -23.90 1.68
C GLU A 164 -1.21 -23.12 2.96
N THR A 165 -1.66 -21.86 2.86
CA THR A 165 -2.14 -21.11 4.04
C THR A 165 -3.48 -21.61 4.58
N ASN A 166 -4.20 -22.47 3.83
CA ASN A 166 -5.55 -22.95 4.17
C ASN A 166 -6.55 -21.82 4.45
N VAL A 167 -6.41 -20.69 3.76
CA VAL A 167 -7.37 -19.58 3.78
C VAL A 167 -8.10 -19.54 2.45
N ASP A 168 -9.42 -19.71 2.48
CA ASP A 168 -10.24 -19.69 1.26
C ASP A 168 -10.26 -18.29 0.63
N PHE A 169 -10.02 -18.21 -0.67
CA PHE A 169 -10.11 -16.97 -1.46
C PHE A 169 -10.90 -17.21 -2.74
N ASP A 170 -11.61 -16.18 -3.19
CA ASP A 170 -12.37 -16.16 -4.43
C ASP A 170 -12.01 -14.95 -5.32
N VAL A 171 -11.02 -14.16 -4.92
CA VAL A 171 -10.51 -13.01 -5.67
C VAL A 171 -9.01 -13.15 -5.88
N VAL A 172 -8.53 -12.88 -7.09
CA VAL A 172 -7.11 -12.83 -7.42
C VAL A 172 -6.75 -11.44 -7.92
N GLU A 173 -5.76 -10.80 -7.31
CA GLU A 173 -5.31 -9.46 -7.67
C GLU A 173 -3.85 -9.45 -8.13
N PHE A 174 -3.61 -8.87 -9.30
CA PHE A 174 -2.28 -8.64 -9.86
C PHE A 174 -1.86 -7.20 -9.57
N LEU A 175 -1.13 -7.02 -8.47
CA LEU A 175 -0.58 -5.74 -8.04
C LEU A 175 0.86 -5.65 -8.53
N ASN A 176 0.98 -5.50 -9.84
CA ASN A 176 2.27 -5.43 -10.51
C ASN A 176 2.82 -4.01 -10.45
N ASP A 177 4.14 -3.91 -10.25
CA ASP A 177 4.95 -2.68 -10.18
C ASP A 177 5.02 -1.93 -11.53
N GLY A 178 3.87 -1.65 -12.15
CA GLY A 178 3.76 -1.44 -13.59
C GLY A 178 2.34 -1.45 -14.15
N SER A 179 2.22 -1.71 -15.45
CA SER A 179 0.96 -1.76 -16.18
C SER A 179 0.73 -3.12 -16.82
N PHE A 180 -0.30 -3.84 -16.34
CA PHE A 180 -0.65 -5.16 -16.82
C PHE A 180 -0.95 -5.16 -18.33
N PHE A 181 -1.53 -4.08 -18.86
CA PHE A 181 -1.85 -3.96 -20.29
C PHE A 181 -0.72 -3.39 -21.16
N ASN A 182 0.45 -3.09 -20.60
CA ASN A 182 1.62 -2.70 -21.37
C ASN A 182 2.35 -3.94 -21.88
N ASP A 183 2.44 -4.11 -23.20
CA ASP A 183 3.07 -5.27 -23.84
C ASP A 183 4.58 -5.41 -23.55
N GLU A 184 5.26 -4.30 -23.24
CA GLU A 184 6.66 -4.36 -22.80
C GLU A 184 6.82 -4.98 -21.41
N GLU A 185 5.79 -4.82 -20.56
CA GLU A 185 5.80 -5.28 -19.18
C GLU A 185 5.21 -6.69 -19.05
N PHE A 186 4.09 -6.95 -19.75
CA PHE A 186 3.44 -8.24 -19.83
C PHE A 186 2.98 -8.55 -21.25
N ALA A 187 3.73 -9.42 -21.92
CA ALA A 187 3.43 -9.84 -23.28
C ALA A 187 2.01 -10.44 -23.42
N PRO A 188 1.30 -10.21 -24.53
CA PRO A 188 -0.06 -10.74 -24.75
C PRO A 188 -0.17 -12.26 -24.54
N ALA A 189 0.86 -13.02 -24.94
CA ALA A 189 0.91 -14.47 -24.78
C ALA A 189 0.89 -14.89 -23.30
N PHE A 190 1.55 -14.14 -22.40
CA PHE A 190 1.49 -14.41 -20.97
C PHE A 190 0.10 -14.14 -20.43
N ARG A 191 -0.47 -12.97 -20.77
CA ARG A 191 -1.81 -12.57 -20.31
C ARG A 191 -2.87 -13.61 -20.68
N GLN A 192 -2.86 -14.09 -21.92
CA GLN A 192 -3.75 -15.15 -22.39
C GLN A 192 -3.63 -16.43 -21.54
N ARG A 193 -2.40 -16.91 -21.31
CA ARG A 193 -2.16 -18.13 -20.53
C ARG A 193 -2.54 -17.97 -19.07
N LEU A 194 -2.32 -16.79 -18.51
CA LEU A 194 -2.75 -16.45 -17.16
C LEU A 194 -4.27 -16.51 -17.02
N PHE A 195 -5.04 -15.93 -17.96
CA PHE A 195 -6.50 -16.00 -17.92
C PHE A 195 -7.02 -17.43 -18.11
N HIS A 196 -6.43 -18.22 -19.01
CA HIS A 196 -6.73 -19.65 -19.12
C HIS A 196 -6.48 -20.40 -17.80
N ARG A 197 -5.37 -20.09 -17.13
CA ARG A 197 -5.07 -20.68 -15.83
C ARG A 197 -6.09 -20.27 -14.78
N LEU A 198 -6.47 -18.99 -14.71
CA LEU A 198 -7.51 -18.51 -13.79
C LEU A 198 -8.88 -19.16 -14.06
N ASN A 199 -9.19 -19.49 -15.32
CA ASN A 199 -10.42 -20.23 -15.68
C ASN A 199 -10.45 -21.64 -15.10
N SER A 200 -9.29 -22.29 -14.92
CA SER A 200 -9.20 -23.59 -14.26
C SER A 200 -9.38 -23.54 -12.74
N LEU A 201 -9.50 -22.34 -12.14
CA LEU A 201 -9.81 -22.13 -10.72
C LEU A 201 -11.29 -21.76 -10.58
N PRO A 202 -12.22 -22.72 -10.42
CA PRO A 202 -13.66 -22.46 -10.48
C PRO A 202 -14.16 -21.60 -9.31
N TYR A 203 -13.46 -21.61 -8.18
CA TYR A 203 -13.80 -20.82 -6.99
C TYR A 203 -13.43 -19.33 -7.12
N VAL A 204 -12.56 -18.96 -8.07
CA VAL A 204 -12.23 -17.55 -8.33
C VAL A 204 -13.39 -16.90 -9.09
N THR A 205 -13.97 -15.84 -8.54
CA THR A 205 -15.10 -15.11 -9.13
C THR A 205 -14.69 -13.75 -9.68
N ARG A 206 -13.57 -13.19 -9.20
CA ARG A 206 -13.11 -11.85 -9.56
C ARG A 206 -11.60 -11.81 -9.76
N VAL A 207 -11.17 -11.10 -10.80
CA VAL A 207 -9.76 -10.91 -11.14
C VAL A 207 -9.48 -9.42 -11.26
N LEU A 208 -8.52 -8.91 -10.50
CA LEU A 208 -8.06 -7.52 -10.59
C LEU A 208 -6.71 -7.44 -11.31
N VAL A 209 -6.60 -6.50 -12.24
CA VAL A 209 -5.33 -6.16 -12.91
C VAL A 209 -5.02 -4.67 -12.70
N GLU A 210 -3.78 -4.34 -12.35
CA GLU A 210 -3.33 -2.96 -12.21
C GLU A 210 -2.72 -2.42 -13.50
N THR A 211 -3.18 -1.27 -13.96
CA THR A 211 -2.68 -0.62 -15.17
C THR A 211 -2.77 0.90 -15.13
N ARG A 212 -1.84 1.56 -15.83
CA ARG A 212 -1.96 2.99 -16.13
C ARG A 212 -3.03 3.23 -17.22
N PRO A 213 -3.70 4.40 -17.20
CA PRO A 213 -4.86 4.65 -18.06
C PRO A 213 -4.53 4.64 -19.55
N GLU A 214 -3.33 5.06 -19.96
CA GLU A 214 -2.92 5.10 -21.36
C GLU A 214 -2.86 3.72 -22.05
N TYR A 215 -2.84 2.62 -21.28
CA TYR A 215 -2.87 1.25 -21.79
C TYR A 215 -4.28 0.64 -21.82
N VAL A 216 -5.31 1.40 -21.42
CA VAL A 216 -6.70 0.93 -21.39
C VAL A 216 -7.38 1.26 -22.71
N THR A 217 -7.43 0.27 -23.61
CA THR A 217 -8.14 0.36 -24.90
C THR A 217 -9.31 -0.60 -24.97
N ARG A 218 -10.32 -0.30 -25.79
CA ARG A 218 -11.49 -1.18 -25.99
C ARG A 218 -11.08 -2.54 -26.53
N GLU A 219 -10.09 -2.58 -27.41
CA GLU A 219 -9.57 -3.78 -28.03
C GLU A 219 -8.92 -4.69 -26.98
N CYS A 220 -8.07 -4.10 -26.12
CA CYS A 220 -7.41 -4.82 -25.03
C CYS A 220 -8.43 -5.44 -24.07
N ILE A 221 -9.44 -4.68 -23.65
CA ILE A 221 -10.48 -5.19 -22.72
C ILE A 221 -11.35 -6.25 -23.40
N SER A 222 -11.71 -6.07 -24.67
CA SER A 222 -12.47 -7.07 -25.43
C SER A 222 -11.70 -8.39 -25.54
N GLN A 223 -10.39 -8.33 -25.79
CA GLN A 223 -9.52 -9.49 -25.81
C GLN A 223 -9.51 -10.19 -24.44
N VAL A 224 -9.27 -9.45 -23.35
CA VAL A 224 -9.28 -10.01 -21.99
C VAL A 224 -10.60 -10.69 -21.67
N LEU A 225 -11.74 -10.08 -22.00
CA LEU A 225 -13.06 -10.65 -21.73
C LEU A 225 -13.40 -11.86 -22.59
N SER A 226 -12.77 -11.99 -23.77
CA SER A 226 -12.88 -13.18 -24.60
C SER A 226 -12.15 -14.39 -24.01
N GLU A 227 -11.04 -14.13 -23.30
CA GLU A 227 -10.24 -15.15 -22.62
C GLU A 227 -10.75 -15.46 -21.20
N LEU A 228 -11.35 -14.50 -20.50
CA LEU A 228 -11.85 -14.67 -19.15
C LEU A 228 -13.26 -15.28 -19.15
N ALA A 229 -13.44 -16.38 -18.41
CA ALA A 229 -14.71 -17.12 -18.36
C ALA A 229 -15.91 -16.18 -18.05
N PRO A 230 -17.09 -16.38 -18.68
CA PRO A 230 -18.23 -15.47 -18.53
C PRO A 230 -18.72 -15.24 -17.10
N GLY A 231 -18.53 -16.23 -16.21
CA GLY A 231 -18.89 -16.13 -14.79
C GLY A 231 -17.91 -15.32 -13.93
N LYS A 232 -16.77 -14.90 -14.48
CA LYS A 232 -15.75 -14.12 -13.77
C LYS A 232 -15.83 -12.64 -14.15
N LYS A 233 -15.67 -11.78 -13.15
CA LYS A 233 -15.59 -10.32 -13.32
C LYS A 233 -14.16 -9.85 -13.39
N LEU A 234 -13.91 -8.86 -14.26
CA LEU A 234 -12.64 -8.15 -14.33
C LEU A 234 -12.73 -6.85 -13.53
N GLU A 235 -11.75 -6.60 -12.69
CA GLU A 235 -11.51 -5.30 -12.06
C GLU A 235 -10.27 -4.68 -12.71
N VAL A 236 -10.41 -3.46 -13.22
CA VAL A 236 -9.26 -2.71 -13.75
C VAL A 236 -8.90 -1.67 -12.70
N ALA A 237 -7.79 -1.91 -12.01
CA ALA A 237 -7.24 -0.97 -11.05
C ALA A 237 -6.42 0.10 -11.78
N ILE A 238 -6.75 1.37 -11.53
CA ILE A 238 -6.07 2.52 -12.11
C ILE A 238 -5.72 3.48 -10.97
N GLY A 239 -4.45 3.81 -10.82
CA GLY A 239 -4.00 4.74 -9.79
C GLY A 239 -4.28 6.19 -10.16
N LEU A 240 -5.48 6.70 -9.91
CA LEU A 240 -5.77 8.14 -10.03
C LEU A 240 -4.95 8.95 -9.01
N GLU A 241 -4.77 8.38 -7.82
CA GLU A 241 -4.10 8.89 -6.64
C GLU A 241 -4.76 10.11 -5.99
N SER A 242 -5.07 11.13 -6.77
CA SER A 242 -5.83 12.31 -6.36
C SER A 242 -6.62 12.85 -7.55
N ALA A 243 -7.84 13.33 -7.33
CA ALA A 243 -8.61 14.04 -8.34
C ALA A 243 -8.05 15.45 -8.63
N ASP A 244 -7.32 16.03 -7.67
CA ASP A 244 -6.70 17.34 -7.78
C ASP A 244 -5.45 17.28 -8.69
N GLU A 245 -5.45 18.07 -9.77
CA GLU A 245 -4.41 17.99 -10.80
C GLU A 245 -3.05 18.44 -10.29
N PHE A 246 -3.02 19.47 -9.43
CA PHE A 246 -1.79 19.95 -8.81
C PHE A 246 -1.19 18.89 -7.88
N ILE A 247 -2.00 18.29 -6.99
CA ILE A 247 -1.51 17.24 -6.07
C ILE A 247 -0.98 16.04 -6.87
N ARG A 248 -1.76 15.55 -7.85
CA ARG A 248 -1.35 14.43 -8.72
C ARG A 248 -0.10 14.76 -9.55
N GLY A 249 0.02 15.99 -10.03
CA GLY A 249 1.10 16.47 -10.89
C GLY A 249 2.40 16.80 -10.15
N VAL A 250 2.34 17.34 -8.93
CA VAL A 250 3.48 17.88 -8.18
C VAL A 250 3.83 17.01 -6.97
N CYS A 251 2.88 16.73 -6.07
CA CYS A 251 3.13 15.94 -4.86
C CYS A 251 3.36 14.46 -5.17
N ILE A 252 2.68 13.94 -6.19
CA ILE A 252 2.73 12.51 -6.56
C ILE A 252 3.56 12.27 -7.81
N ARG A 253 3.52 13.23 -8.75
CA ARG A 253 4.17 13.16 -10.06
C ARG A 253 3.71 11.93 -10.85
N LYS A 254 2.39 11.71 -10.95
CA LYS A 254 1.81 10.48 -11.53
C LYS A 254 2.05 10.34 -13.05
N GLY A 255 2.21 11.45 -13.76
CA GLY A 255 2.65 11.46 -15.16
C GLY A 255 1.56 11.25 -16.21
N PHE A 256 0.29 11.39 -15.83
CA PHE A 256 -0.87 11.46 -16.72
C PHE A 256 -1.87 12.46 -16.12
N ASP A 257 -2.79 12.99 -16.93
CA ASP A 257 -3.76 14.01 -16.50
C ASP A 257 -5.16 13.42 -16.19
N ARG A 258 -6.12 14.27 -15.83
CA ARG A 258 -7.46 13.79 -15.48
C ARG A 258 -8.20 13.23 -16.69
N ALA A 259 -7.96 13.83 -17.87
CA ALA A 259 -8.60 13.42 -19.11
C ALA A 259 -8.15 12.02 -19.54
N ASP A 260 -6.87 11.67 -19.34
CA ASP A 260 -6.37 10.30 -19.57
C ASP A 260 -7.16 9.28 -18.73
N PHE A 261 -7.40 9.58 -17.45
CA PHE A 261 -8.20 8.72 -16.58
C PHE A 261 -9.65 8.62 -17.03
N GLU A 262 -10.31 9.74 -17.32
CA GLU A 262 -11.70 9.77 -17.80
C GLU A 262 -11.87 9.00 -19.12
N GLU A 263 -10.90 9.09 -20.01
CA GLU A 263 -10.84 8.34 -21.27
C GLU A 263 -10.77 6.83 -21.02
N ALA A 264 -9.94 6.38 -20.07
CA ALA A 264 -9.91 4.97 -19.66
C ALA A 264 -11.27 4.51 -19.13
N ILE A 265 -11.97 5.32 -18.32
CA ILE A 265 -13.33 5.01 -17.85
C ILE A 265 -14.31 4.91 -19.03
N ARG A 266 -14.20 5.81 -20.02
CA ARG A 266 -15.03 5.79 -21.24
C ARG A 266 -14.77 4.55 -22.10
N CYS A 267 -13.55 4.03 -22.09
CA CYS A 267 -13.20 2.76 -22.72
C CYS A 267 -13.80 1.56 -21.99
N LEU A 268 -13.88 1.60 -20.65
CA LEU A 268 -14.37 0.49 -19.81
C LEU A 268 -15.91 0.44 -19.67
N SER A 269 -16.57 1.59 -19.68
CA SER A 269 -18.02 1.72 -19.47
C SER A 269 -18.90 0.79 -20.35
N PRO A 270 -18.63 0.60 -21.65
CA PRO A 270 -19.47 -0.24 -22.52
C PRO A 270 -19.53 -1.73 -22.13
N PHE A 271 -18.60 -2.23 -21.30
CA PHE A 271 -18.56 -3.63 -20.91
C PHE A 271 -19.50 -3.98 -19.74
N GLY A 272 -20.20 -2.99 -19.16
CA GLY A 272 -21.23 -3.19 -18.15
C GLY A 272 -20.72 -3.98 -16.93
N ASP A 273 -21.58 -4.83 -16.37
CA ASP A 273 -21.31 -5.53 -15.10
C ASP A 273 -20.17 -6.56 -15.13
N ARG A 274 -19.60 -6.85 -16.32
CA ARG A 274 -18.42 -7.72 -16.47
C ARG A 274 -17.14 -7.01 -16.04
N VAL A 275 -17.11 -5.68 -16.09
CA VAL A 275 -15.93 -4.85 -15.81
C VAL A 275 -16.29 -3.79 -14.78
N GLN A 276 -15.43 -3.61 -13.77
CA GLN A 276 -15.50 -2.44 -12.89
C GLN A 276 -14.12 -1.83 -12.69
N VAL A 277 -14.12 -0.56 -12.30
CA VAL A 277 -12.89 0.20 -12.06
C VAL A 277 -12.60 0.20 -10.57
N VAL A 278 -11.33 0.01 -10.21
CA VAL A 278 -10.84 0.28 -8.85
C VAL A 278 -9.88 1.47 -8.94
N ALA A 279 -10.35 2.64 -8.53
CA ALA A 279 -9.55 3.86 -8.58
C ALA A 279 -8.73 3.97 -7.28
N TYR A 280 -7.40 3.88 -7.38
CA TYR A 280 -6.57 4.07 -6.19
C TYR A 280 -6.46 5.55 -5.87
N SER A 281 -6.48 5.88 -4.58
CA SER A 281 -6.27 7.22 -4.04
C SER A 281 -5.22 7.15 -2.94
N LEU A 282 -4.00 7.55 -3.25
CA LEU A 282 -2.91 7.68 -2.29
C LEU A 282 -3.26 8.74 -1.24
N VAL A 283 -3.47 8.30 -0.01
CA VAL A 283 -3.76 9.20 1.11
C VAL A 283 -2.46 9.59 1.78
N LYS A 284 -2.26 10.91 1.97
CA LYS A 284 -1.05 11.52 2.55
C LYS A 284 0.19 11.39 1.65
N PRO A 285 0.15 11.84 0.39
CA PRO A 285 1.36 11.98 -0.41
C PRO A 285 2.33 13.00 0.20
N ALA A 286 3.53 13.11 -0.38
CA ALA A 286 4.53 14.10 0.02
C ALA A 286 3.95 15.54 0.08
N PHE A 287 4.54 16.35 0.96
CA PHE A 287 4.23 17.77 1.20
C PHE A 287 2.87 18.11 1.82
N LEU A 288 1.82 17.34 1.58
CA LEU A 288 0.53 17.62 2.23
C LEU A 288 0.65 17.44 3.75
N SER A 289 -0.10 18.22 4.52
CA SER A 289 -0.42 17.94 5.91
C SER A 289 -1.42 16.79 6.00
N GLU A 290 -1.66 16.28 7.20
CA GLU A 290 -2.61 15.18 7.38
C GLU A 290 -4.06 15.62 7.15
N MET A 291 -4.40 16.85 7.50
CA MET A 291 -5.72 17.39 7.21
C MET A 291 -5.92 17.67 5.72
N GLU A 292 -4.94 18.27 5.03
CA GLU A 292 -5.00 18.45 3.56
C GLU A 292 -5.19 17.10 2.85
N ALA A 293 -4.53 16.04 3.32
CA ALA A 293 -4.71 14.70 2.75
C ALA A 293 -6.11 14.10 2.99
N VAL A 294 -6.73 14.38 4.15
CA VAL A 294 -8.12 13.97 4.41
C VAL A 294 -9.09 14.73 3.49
N GLU A 295 -8.88 16.04 3.28
CA GLU A 295 -9.71 16.82 2.35
C GLU A 295 -9.54 16.34 0.91
N ASP A 296 -8.31 16.09 0.46
CA ASP A 296 -8.03 15.55 -0.88
C ASP A 296 -8.67 14.17 -1.11
N ALA A 297 -8.62 13.27 -0.13
CA ALA A 297 -9.27 11.96 -0.22
C ALA A 297 -10.80 12.08 -0.31
N VAL A 298 -11.42 13.00 0.44
CA VAL A 298 -12.86 13.25 0.39
C VAL A 298 -13.26 13.91 -0.94
N HIS A 299 -12.48 14.87 -1.42
CA HIS A 299 -12.66 15.49 -2.73
C HIS A 299 -12.55 14.46 -3.86
N THR A 300 -11.53 13.60 -3.79
CA THR A 300 -11.33 12.51 -4.76
C THR A 300 -12.51 11.54 -4.76
N ALA A 301 -13.05 11.18 -3.60
CA ALA A 301 -14.24 10.35 -3.50
C ALA A 301 -15.49 11.01 -4.13
N GLN A 302 -15.67 12.33 -3.93
CA GLN A 302 -16.76 13.10 -4.55
C GLN A 302 -16.65 13.10 -6.07
N TYR A 303 -15.45 13.38 -6.59
CA TYR A 303 -15.17 13.34 -8.02
C TYR A 303 -15.49 11.97 -8.62
N LEU A 304 -14.98 10.89 -8.02
CA LEU A 304 -15.21 9.52 -8.50
C LEU A 304 -16.67 9.11 -8.42
N ALA A 305 -17.41 9.54 -7.40
CA ALA A 305 -18.86 9.31 -7.31
C ALA A 305 -19.61 10.00 -8.45
N GLY A 306 -19.26 11.26 -8.76
CA GLY A 306 -19.80 11.99 -9.91
C GLY A 306 -19.49 11.29 -11.23
N LEU A 307 -18.24 10.89 -11.44
CA LEU A 307 -17.79 10.22 -12.66
C LEU A 307 -18.45 8.84 -12.83
N SER A 308 -18.60 8.07 -11.75
CA SER A 308 -19.31 6.78 -11.74
C SER A 308 -20.76 6.95 -12.19
N ALA A 309 -21.46 7.97 -11.66
CA ALA A 309 -22.83 8.27 -12.05
C ALA A 309 -22.96 8.72 -13.52
N GLN A 310 -22.05 9.58 -13.99
CA GLN A 310 -22.06 10.11 -15.36
C GLN A 310 -21.73 9.05 -16.40
N SER A 311 -20.66 8.29 -16.16
CA SER A 311 -20.16 7.27 -17.09
C SER A 311 -20.97 5.96 -17.05
N LYS A 312 -21.79 5.76 -16.02
CA LYS A 312 -22.45 4.47 -15.69
C LYS A 312 -21.46 3.31 -15.53
N CYS A 313 -20.18 3.61 -15.33
CA CYS A 313 -19.17 2.63 -14.99
C CYS A 313 -19.10 2.52 -13.48
N ARG A 314 -19.20 1.30 -12.94
CA ARG A 314 -19.03 1.08 -11.50
C ARG A 314 -17.58 1.38 -11.12
N ILE A 315 -17.38 2.40 -10.30
CA ILE A 315 -16.08 2.74 -9.71
C ILE A 315 -16.07 2.36 -8.23
N VAL A 316 -15.01 1.71 -7.79
CA VAL A 316 -14.67 1.47 -6.38
C VAL A 316 -13.48 2.36 -6.05
N LEU A 317 -13.60 3.18 -5.00
CA LEU A 317 -12.47 3.92 -4.46
C LEU A 317 -11.63 2.98 -3.61
N LYS A 318 -10.32 2.89 -3.84
CA LYS A 318 -9.36 2.26 -2.93
C LYS A 318 -8.51 3.35 -2.30
N LEU A 319 -8.74 3.65 -1.03
CA LEU A 319 -7.87 4.53 -0.24
C LEU A 319 -6.58 3.78 0.04
N GLU A 320 -5.45 4.37 -0.30
CA GLU A 320 -4.11 3.82 -0.09
C GLU A 320 -3.32 4.69 0.89
N PRO A 321 -3.41 4.43 2.20
CA PRO A 321 -2.59 5.10 3.20
C PRO A 321 -1.08 5.01 2.87
N ALA A 322 -0.43 6.15 2.64
CA ALA A 322 0.96 6.18 2.20
C ALA A 322 1.94 5.61 3.24
N VAL A 323 2.73 4.62 2.81
CA VAL A 323 3.85 4.07 3.58
C VAL A 323 5.16 4.78 3.21
N VAL A 324 6.11 4.83 4.14
CA VAL A 324 7.47 5.29 3.86
C VAL A 324 8.28 4.09 3.37
N ALA A 325 8.57 4.05 2.08
CA ALA A 325 9.40 3.02 1.44
C ALA A 325 10.81 3.55 1.15
N GLU A 326 11.84 2.71 1.28
CA GLU A 326 13.24 3.09 1.03
C GLU A 326 13.46 3.65 -0.39
N GLY A 327 14.27 4.70 -0.49
CA GLY A 327 14.59 5.35 -1.76
C GLY A 327 13.52 6.30 -2.28
N THR A 328 12.39 6.44 -1.59
CA THR A 328 11.29 7.35 -1.98
C THR A 328 11.49 8.79 -1.50
N LEU A 329 10.65 9.71 -2.01
CA LEU A 329 10.61 11.06 -1.45
C LEU A 329 10.13 11.05 0.00
N LEU A 330 9.21 10.14 0.37
CA LEU A 330 8.75 10.01 1.74
C LEU A 330 9.85 9.55 2.69
N ASP A 331 10.77 8.68 2.23
CA ASP A 331 11.97 8.29 2.97
C ASP A 331 12.86 9.49 3.27
N LEU A 332 13.15 10.29 2.24
CA LEU A 332 13.91 11.54 2.41
C LEU A 332 13.22 12.50 3.40
N LEU A 333 11.92 12.77 3.22
CA LEU A 333 11.20 13.73 4.06
C LEU A 333 11.01 13.24 5.50
N TYR A 334 10.84 11.92 5.70
CA TYR A 334 10.64 11.36 7.04
C TYR A 334 11.93 11.38 7.86
N PHE A 335 13.05 10.92 7.29
CA PHE A 335 14.31 10.83 8.03
C PHE A 335 15.17 12.10 7.97
N HIS A 336 14.99 12.91 6.93
CA HIS A 336 15.85 14.06 6.66
C HIS A 336 15.08 15.35 6.33
N GLY A 337 13.73 15.33 6.27
CA GLY A 337 12.95 16.49 5.81
C GLY A 337 13.16 17.75 6.66
N GLN A 338 13.35 17.60 7.97
CA GLN A 338 13.66 18.71 8.87
C GLN A 338 14.98 19.39 8.52
N ASP A 339 16.03 18.62 8.26
CA ASP A 339 17.38 19.12 7.98
C ASP A 339 17.54 19.53 6.51
N ALA A 340 16.84 18.85 5.59
CA ALA A 340 16.95 19.06 4.15
C ALA A 340 16.18 20.30 3.69
N VAL A 341 14.94 20.47 4.17
CA VAL A 341 14.04 21.54 3.69
C VAL A 341 13.12 22.12 4.77
N GLY A 342 13.36 21.82 6.05
CA GLY A 342 12.51 22.30 7.14
C GLY A 342 11.09 21.74 7.13
N HIS A 343 10.83 20.68 6.35
CA HIS A 343 9.50 20.10 6.17
C HIS A 343 9.54 18.58 6.47
N PRO A 344 9.52 18.18 7.75
CA PRO A 344 9.48 16.77 8.11
C PRO A 344 8.17 16.12 7.67
N TYR A 345 8.24 14.89 7.18
CA TYR A 345 7.06 14.08 6.91
C TYR A 345 6.69 13.25 8.15
N SER A 346 5.41 13.26 8.51
CA SER A 346 4.81 12.31 9.45
C SER A 346 3.91 11.34 8.70
N VAL A 347 3.97 10.06 9.11
CA VAL A 347 3.02 9.04 8.66
C VAL A 347 1.62 9.34 9.19
N MET A 348 0.62 8.97 8.39
CA MET A 348 -0.79 9.20 8.73
C MET A 348 -1.27 8.31 9.88
N SER A 349 -2.19 8.83 10.69
CA SER A 349 -2.95 8.04 11.67
C SER A 349 -4.11 7.29 11.01
N TYR A 350 -4.40 6.05 11.42
CA TYR A 350 -5.62 5.35 10.97
C TYR A 350 -6.91 6.03 11.46
N TRP A 351 -6.85 6.92 12.45
CA TRP A 351 -7.99 7.79 12.76
C TRP A 351 -8.39 8.65 11.57
N SER A 352 -7.43 9.08 10.74
CA SER A 352 -7.70 9.86 9.54
C SER A 352 -8.40 9.04 8.45
N VAL A 353 -8.15 7.72 8.37
CA VAL A 353 -8.94 6.83 7.51
C VAL A 353 -10.39 6.79 7.98
N LEU A 354 -10.60 6.65 9.29
CA LEU A 354 -11.95 6.63 9.87
C LEU A 354 -12.66 7.98 9.70
N GLU A 355 -11.92 9.09 9.80
CA GLU A 355 -12.41 10.44 9.54
C GLU A 355 -12.87 10.59 8.09
N ILE A 356 -12.09 10.11 7.11
CA ILE A 356 -12.49 10.09 5.70
C ILE A 356 -13.82 9.33 5.56
N LEU A 357 -13.91 8.08 6.04
CA LEU A 357 -15.13 7.28 5.94
C LEU A 357 -16.36 7.97 6.56
N CYS A 358 -16.18 8.61 7.73
CA CYS A 358 -17.22 9.36 8.40
C CYS A 358 -17.66 10.59 7.58
N ARG A 359 -16.72 11.34 7.00
CA ARG A 359 -17.03 12.48 6.12
C ARG A 359 -17.75 12.04 4.85
N LEU A 360 -17.37 10.91 4.27
CA LEU A 360 -18.09 10.34 3.11
C LEU A 360 -19.55 10.05 3.46
N ARG A 361 -19.79 9.46 4.64
CA ARG A 361 -21.13 9.20 5.14
C ARG A 361 -21.91 10.49 5.40
N GLN A 362 -21.31 11.49 6.03
CA GLN A 362 -21.94 12.78 6.31
C GLN A 362 -22.35 13.53 5.05
N LYS A 363 -21.55 13.44 3.99
CA LYS A 363 -21.79 14.09 2.69
C LYS A 363 -22.65 13.25 1.74
N ASP A 364 -23.20 12.11 2.20
CA ASP A 364 -23.95 11.12 1.41
C ASP A 364 -23.24 10.69 0.12
N ILE A 365 -21.91 10.56 0.17
CA ILE A 365 -21.11 10.11 -0.98
C ILE A 365 -21.23 8.59 -1.05
N ARG A 366 -22.03 8.10 -2.00
CA ARG A 366 -22.33 6.67 -2.18
C ARG A 366 -21.39 6.04 -3.20
N LEU A 367 -20.19 5.74 -2.75
CA LEU A 367 -19.19 5.01 -3.52
C LEU A 367 -18.72 3.79 -2.71
N PRO A 368 -18.55 2.60 -3.32
CA PRO A 368 -17.87 1.50 -2.64
C PRO A 368 -16.43 1.90 -2.30
N VAL A 369 -16.01 1.74 -1.05
CA VAL A 369 -14.67 2.12 -0.58
C VAL A 369 -13.91 0.91 -0.09
N ARG A 370 -12.72 0.66 -0.64
CA ARG A 370 -11.63 -0.23 -0.20
C ARG A 370 -10.53 0.56 0.50
N ILE A 371 -9.81 -0.10 1.40
CA ILE A 371 -8.70 0.49 2.11
C ILE A 371 -7.50 -0.45 1.94
N GLY A 372 -6.37 0.10 1.51
CA GLY A 372 -5.12 -0.63 1.35
C GLY A 372 -4.64 -1.25 2.65
N ALA A 373 -3.96 -2.39 2.52
CA ALA A 373 -3.30 -3.05 3.62
C ALA A 373 -1.86 -2.51 3.75
N ARG A 374 -1.26 -2.61 4.96
CA ARG A 374 0.16 -2.31 5.16
C ARG A 374 1.05 -3.23 4.32
N GLU A 375 0.52 -4.42 4.02
CA GLU A 375 1.11 -5.49 3.22
C GLU A 375 0.95 -5.31 1.70
N ASP A 376 0.29 -4.24 1.24
CA ASP A 376 0.15 -3.99 -0.20
C ASP A 376 1.49 -3.52 -0.84
N MET A 377 2.55 -3.26 -0.05
CA MET A 377 3.91 -2.94 -0.54
C MET A 377 4.98 -3.90 0.00
N ASP A 378 5.99 -4.18 -0.83
CA ASP A 378 7.07 -5.13 -0.56
C ASP A 378 8.23 -4.55 0.27
N ILE A 379 8.45 -3.23 0.24
CA ILE A 379 9.51 -2.56 1.00
C ILE A 379 8.95 -1.40 1.79
N VAL A 380 8.88 -1.57 3.11
CA VAL A 380 8.32 -0.58 4.03
C VAL A 380 9.26 -0.31 5.20
N GLN A 381 9.60 0.96 5.40
CA GLN A 381 10.33 1.44 6.58
C GLN A 381 9.40 1.94 7.69
N LYS A 382 8.31 2.62 7.31
CA LYS A 382 7.24 3.07 8.23
C LYS A 382 5.87 2.95 7.60
N VAL A 383 4.90 2.55 8.41
CA VAL A 383 3.49 2.41 8.02
C VAL A 383 2.66 3.53 8.65
N PRO A 384 1.51 3.88 8.06
CA PRO A 384 0.43 4.56 8.77
C PRO A 384 0.09 3.78 10.04
N ALA A 385 -0.14 4.49 11.14
CA ALA A 385 -0.41 3.87 12.43
C ALA A 385 -0.75 4.89 13.52
N LEU A 386 -1.24 4.38 14.65
CA LEU A 386 -1.25 5.11 15.91
C LEU A 386 0.12 5.00 16.57
N TYR A 387 0.81 6.12 16.73
CA TYR A 387 2.11 6.20 17.40
C TYR A 387 2.01 6.93 18.74
N ASN A 388 2.78 6.47 19.72
CA ASN A 388 3.03 7.19 20.96
C ASN A 388 4.13 8.25 20.73
N ALA A 389 4.31 9.13 21.72
CA ALA A 389 5.30 10.21 21.65
C ALA A 389 6.77 9.73 21.53
N ASP A 390 7.05 8.47 21.89
CA ASP A 390 8.36 7.84 21.74
C ASP A 390 8.58 7.20 20.35
N GLY A 391 7.62 7.32 19.43
CA GLY A 391 7.67 6.77 18.08
C GLY A 391 7.29 5.30 17.97
N MET A 392 6.79 4.70 19.05
CA MET A 392 6.36 3.30 19.09
C MET A 392 4.87 3.16 18.80
N PHE A 393 4.42 1.99 18.35
CA PHE A 393 2.99 1.74 18.15
C PHE A 393 2.20 1.91 19.46
N ASN A 394 1.07 2.61 19.36
CA ASN A 394 0.09 2.68 20.43
C ASN A 394 -0.54 1.31 20.66
N LYS A 395 -0.96 1.04 21.91
CA LYS A 395 -1.57 -0.25 22.28
C LYS A 395 -2.83 -0.60 21.47
N TRP A 396 -3.49 0.40 20.92
CA TRP A 396 -4.71 0.26 20.13
C TRP A 396 -4.50 0.29 18.62
N ASP A 397 -3.26 0.49 18.14
CA ASP A 397 -2.97 0.54 16.71
C ASP A 397 -3.52 -0.68 15.97
N PHE A 398 -3.23 -1.87 16.50
CA PHE A 398 -3.67 -3.13 15.92
C PHE A 398 -5.19 -3.26 15.88
N VAL A 399 -5.90 -2.83 16.93
CA VAL A 399 -7.37 -2.91 16.98
C VAL A 399 -8.00 -2.03 15.91
N LEU A 400 -7.51 -0.79 15.76
CA LEU A 400 -8.01 0.12 14.73
C LEU A 400 -7.64 -0.36 13.32
N TYR A 401 -6.42 -0.85 13.13
CA TYR A 401 -5.98 -1.41 11.85
C TYR A 401 -6.84 -2.59 11.42
N GLU A 402 -7.06 -3.57 12.31
CA GLU A 402 -7.90 -4.73 12.02
C GLU A 402 -9.34 -4.33 11.73
N ALA A 403 -9.92 -3.41 12.50
CA ALA A 403 -11.28 -2.92 12.23
C ALA A 403 -11.40 -2.26 10.85
N VAL A 404 -10.37 -1.50 10.45
CA VAL A 404 -10.24 -0.95 9.10
C VAL A 404 -10.13 -2.06 8.04
N GLN A 405 -9.40 -3.15 8.31
CA GLN A 405 -9.31 -4.29 7.39
C GLN A 405 -10.58 -5.15 7.36
N HIS A 406 -11.33 -5.28 8.46
CA HIS A 406 -12.64 -5.95 8.45
C HIS A 406 -13.68 -5.14 7.69
N PHE A 407 -13.60 -3.81 7.75
CA PHE A 407 -14.43 -2.95 6.92
C PHE A 407 -14.29 -3.28 5.43
N ASN A 408 -13.13 -3.80 4.99
CA ASN A 408 -12.98 -4.29 3.64
C ASN A 408 -13.90 -5.45 3.27
N ILE A 409 -14.33 -6.25 4.25
CA ILE A 409 -15.21 -7.41 4.08
C ILE A 409 -16.68 -6.97 4.16
N HIS A 410 -17.07 -6.28 5.23
CA HIS A 410 -18.48 -6.01 5.51
C HIS A 410 -19.00 -4.64 5.02
N ARG A 411 -18.10 -3.70 4.68
CA ARG A 411 -18.44 -2.34 4.17
C ARG A 411 -19.42 -1.54 5.05
N ALA A 412 -19.43 -1.81 6.34
CA ALA A 412 -20.44 -1.28 7.28
C ALA A 412 -19.78 -0.40 8.34
N LEU A 413 -19.90 0.91 8.17
CA LEU A 413 -19.33 1.89 9.11
C LEU A 413 -19.81 1.70 10.57
N PRO A 414 -21.10 1.37 10.87
CA PRO A 414 -21.50 1.10 12.24
C PRO A 414 -20.77 -0.07 12.91
N ARG A 415 -20.42 -1.12 12.15
CA ARG A 415 -19.65 -2.26 12.68
C ARG A 415 -18.20 -1.85 12.96
N LEU A 416 -17.57 -1.11 12.05
CA LEU A 416 -16.22 -0.57 12.29
C LEU A 416 -16.22 0.28 13.57
N LEU A 417 -17.16 1.23 13.70
CA LEU A 417 -17.28 2.09 14.89
C LEU A 417 -17.55 1.29 16.18
N ALA A 418 -18.28 0.18 16.08
CA ALA A 418 -18.52 -0.72 17.19
C ALA A 418 -17.27 -1.49 17.63
N GLU A 419 -16.46 -1.97 16.68
CA GLU A 419 -15.17 -2.64 16.94
C GLU A 419 -14.17 -1.72 17.67
N VAL A 420 -14.14 -0.44 17.34
CA VAL A 420 -13.20 0.52 17.94
C VAL A 420 -13.79 1.33 19.11
N ASP A 421 -15.02 1.05 19.56
CA ASP A 421 -15.71 1.96 20.47
C ASP A 421 -14.99 2.17 21.82
N GLU A 422 -14.32 1.13 22.33
CA GLU A 422 -13.56 1.25 23.59
C GLU A 422 -12.36 2.20 23.47
N MET A 423 -11.83 2.36 22.25
CA MET A 423 -10.67 3.21 21.98
C MET A 423 -10.98 4.69 22.14
N PHE A 424 -12.25 5.12 22.00
CA PHE A 424 -12.61 6.53 22.16
C PHE A 424 -12.46 7.05 23.59
N SER A 425 -12.28 6.17 24.57
CA SER A 425 -11.93 6.53 25.95
C SER A 425 -10.42 6.72 26.16
N ASP A 426 -9.60 6.35 25.18
CA ASP A 426 -8.15 6.48 25.22
C ASP A 426 -7.70 7.85 24.71
N THR A 427 -6.61 8.37 25.28
CA THR A 427 -6.10 9.72 24.95
C THR A 427 -5.57 9.82 23.52
N SER A 428 -5.26 8.70 22.86
CA SER A 428 -4.79 8.69 21.47
C SER A 428 -5.75 9.37 20.49
N PHE A 429 -7.05 9.27 20.70
CA PHE A 429 -8.05 9.93 19.84
C PHE A 429 -8.04 11.45 20.02
N ASP A 430 -7.97 11.94 21.25
CA ASP A 430 -7.89 13.38 21.54
C ASP A 430 -6.55 13.99 21.11
N ILE A 431 -5.45 13.24 21.25
CA ILE A 431 -4.13 13.65 20.74
C ILE A 431 -4.18 13.82 19.22
N TRP A 432 -4.80 12.88 18.50
CA TRP A 432 -4.97 12.97 17.05
C TRP A 432 -5.83 14.18 16.65
N LYS A 433 -7.00 14.40 17.28
CA LYS A 433 -7.82 15.59 17.02
C LYS A 433 -7.03 16.89 17.24
N LYS A 434 -6.28 16.98 18.35
CA LYS A 434 -5.44 18.14 18.64
C LYS A 434 -4.33 18.32 17.61
N HIS A 435 -3.71 17.24 17.13
CA HIS A 435 -2.70 17.29 16.08
C HIS A 435 -3.25 17.88 14.78
N LEU A 436 -4.51 17.55 14.43
CA LEU A 436 -5.20 18.11 13.27
C LEU A 436 -5.86 19.46 13.52
N GLY A 437 -5.75 20.04 14.73
CA GLY A 437 -6.40 21.30 15.09
C GLY A 437 -7.93 21.21 15.19
N LEU A 438 -8.48 20.00 15.36
CA LEU A 438 -9.92 19.75 15.41
C LEU A 438 -10.46 19.89 16.85
N THR A 439 -11.52 20.69 17.01
CA THR A 439 -12.33 20.71 18.25
C THR A 439 -13.35 19.58 18.28
N SER A 440 -13.84 19.17 17.11
CA SER A 440 -14.74 18.03 16.87
C SER A 440 -14.41 17.42 15.51
N SER A 441 -14.61 16.10 15.39
CA SER A 441 -14.32 15.31 14.19
C SER A 441 -15.60 14.76 13.55
N ALA A 442 -15.54 14.38 12.27
CA ALA A 442 -16.66 13.68 11.64
C ALA A 442 -16.95 12.33 12.31
N ILE A 443 -15.94 11.75 12.96
CA ILE A 443 -16.09 10.55 13.78
C ILE A 443 -17.02 10.81 14.97
N ASP A 444 -16.85 11.91 15.70
CA ASP A 444 -17.70 12.27 16.85
C ASP A 444 -19.18 12.35 16.42
N ASP A 445 -19.44 13.04 15.32
CA ASP A 445 -20.77 13.19 14.73
C ASP A 445 -21.35 11.85 14.25
N CYS A 446 -20.54 11.01 13.58
CA CYS A 446 -21.01 9.72 13.09
C CYS A 446 -21.35 8.78 14.24
N ARG A 447 -20.56 8.78 15.32
CA ARG A 447 -20.86 8.00 16.52
C ARG A 447 -22.18 8.43 17.15
N ALA A 448 -22.43 9.74 17.25
CA ALA A 448 -23.69 10.25 17.79
C ALA A 448 -24.89 9.86 16.91
N ARG A 449 -24.76 10.02 15.58
CA ARG A 449 -25.86 9.73 14.63
C ARG A 449 -26.14 8.24 14.46
N LEU A 450 -25.11 7.39 14.51
CA LEU A 450 -25.21 5.94 14.29
C LEU A 450 -25.25 5.15 15.61
N ALA A 451 -25.49 5.80 16.75
CA ALA A 451 -25.49 5.16 18.06
C ALA A 451 -26.40 3.92 18.13
N PRO A 452 -27.64 3.93 17.60
CA PRO A 452 -28.49 2.74 17.59
C PRO A 452 -27.89 1.58 16.79
N GLU A 453 -27.35 1.84 15.58
CA GLU A 453 -26.74 0.82 14.73
C GLU A 453 -25.44 0.27 15.31
N ILE A 454 -24.67 1.11 16.00
CA ILE A 454 -23.46 0.70 16.74
C ILE A 454 -23.85 -0.24 17.90
N VAL A 455 -24.90 0.09 18.66
CA VAL A 455 -25.40 -0.78 19.74
C VAL A 455 -25.89 -2.12 19.19
N GLN A 456 -26.62 -2.09 18.07
CA GLN A 456 -27.10 -3.30 17.41
C GLN A 456 -25.95 -4.17 16.89
N ALA A 457 -24.92 -3.57 16.29
CA ALA A 457 -23.74 -4.28 15.82
C ALA A 457 -23.10 -5.08 16.96
N LYS A 458 -22.85 -4.44 18.11
CA LYS A 458 -22.27 -5.08 19.31
C LYS A 458 -23.11 -6.21 19.91
N GLN A 459 -24.42 -6.25 19.66
CA GLN A 459 -25.28 -7.32 20.16
C GLN A 459 -25.29 -8.54 19.23
N GLY A 460 -24.94 -8.36 17.95
CA GLY A 460 -24.90 -9.42 16.94
C GLY A 460 -23.53 -10.09 16.76
N SER A 461 -22.48 -9.50 17.31
CA SER A 461 -21.09 -9.94 17.23
C SER A 461 -20.41 -9.77 18.60
N ASP A 462 -19.54 -10.69 18.99
CA ASP A 462 -18.77 -10.60 20.25
C ASP A 462 -17.64 -9.53 20.17
N GLU A 463 -17.91 -8.42 19.47
CA GLU A 463 -16.95 -7.38 19.09
C GLU A 463 -16.27 -6.74 20.30
N ARG A 464 -17.02 -6.53 21.39
CA ARG A 464 -16.44 -5.98 22.61
C ARG A 464 -15.40 -6.92 23.23
N SER A 465 -15.74 -8.20 23.40
CA SER A 465 -14.81 -9.19 23.94
C SER A 465 -13.61 -9.37 23.00
N ARG A 466 -13.85 -9.30 21.68
CA ARG A 466 -12.79 -9.32 20.65
C ARG A 466 -11.84 -8.14 20.79
N SER A 467 -12.31 -6.91 20.87
CA SER A 467 -11.44 -5.72 20.97
C SER A 467 -10.63 -5.71 22.27
N VAL A 468 -11.23 -6.10 23.40
CA VAL A 468 -10.51 -6.31 24.66
C VAL A 468 -9.44 -7.40 24.50
N PHE A 469 -9.79 -8.51 23.86
CA PHE A 469 -8.87 -9.62 23.59
C PHE A 469 -7.70 -9.19 22.70
N LEU A 470 -7.96 -8.48 21.59
CA LEU A 470 -6.93 -7.98 20.68
C LEU A 470 -6.02 -6.94 21.34
N GLY A 471 -6.56 -6.04 22.16
CA GLY A 471 -5.77 -5.11 22.96
C GLY A 471 -4.83 -5.83 23.95
N LYS A 472 -5.28 -6.94 24.55
CA LYS A 472 -4.44 -7.78 25.43
C LYS A 472 -3.39 -8.57 24.65
N ILE A 473 -3.72 -9.08 23.46
CA ILE A 473 -2.74 -9.67 22.52
C ILE A 473 -1.64 -8.65 22.22
N PHE A 474 -2.01 -7.43 21.84
CA PHE A 474 -1.03 -6.40 21.52
C PHE A 474 -0.15 -6.07 22.73
N ALA A 475 -0.73 -5.94 23.94
CA ALA A 475 0.05 -5.72 25.14
C ALA A 475 1.07 -6.86 25.40
N ALA A 476 0.75 -8.10 25.03
CA ALA A 476 1.68 -9.23 25.05
C ALA A 476 2.87 -9.01 24.10
N LEU A 477 2.56 -8.68 22.85
CA LEU A 477 3.53 -8.48 21.79
C LEU A 477 4.42 -7.29 22.09
N ASN A 478 3.86 -6.23 22.67
CA ASN A 478 4.60 -5.07 23.11
C ASN A 478 5.60 -5.42 24.23
N ARG A 479 5.22 -6.30 25.17
CA ARG A 479 6.16 -6.81 26.18
C ARG A 479 7.29 -7.64 25.57
N ILE A 480 6.97 -8.45 24.56
CA ILE A 480 7.96 -9.19 23.77
C ILE A 480 8.95 -8.20 23.13
N GLU A 481 8.43 -7.18 22.43
CA GLU A 481 9.16 -6.11 21.77
C GLU A 481 10.09 -5.33 22.73
N TYR A 482 9.64 -5.02 23.95
CA TYR A 482 10.42 -4.25 24.93
C TYR A 482 11.29 -5.06 25.87
N SER A 483 11.08 -6.37 26.00
CA SER A 483 11.92 -7.20 26.87
C SER A 483 13.37 -7.18 26.39
N GLU A 484 14.34 -7.11 27.31
CA GLU A 484 15.77 -7.19 26.96
C GLU A 484 16.08 -8.47 26.17
N LYS A 485 15.39 -9.56 26.54
CA LYS A 485 15.43 -10.86 25.85
C LYS A 485 14.87 -10.76 24.42
N GLY A 486 13.69 -10.19 24.22
CA GLY A 486 13.08 -9.99 22.89
C GLY A 486 13.92 -9.08 22.01
N ARG A 487 14.41 -7.94 22.53
CA ARG A 487 15.35 -7.06 21.81
C ARG A 487 16.64 -7.76 21.44
N ARG A 488 17.19 -8.62 22.31
CA ARG A 488 18.38 -9.42 22.01
C ARG A 488 18.10 -10.42 20.88
N TYR A 489 16.97 -11.12 20.90
CA TYR A 489 16.56 -12.03 19.83
C TYR A 489 16.36 -11.29 18.52
N ALA A 490 15.63 -10.18 18.53
CA ALA A 490 15.33 -9.38 17.37
C ALA A 490 16.61 -8.78 16.71
N ARG A 491 17.55 -8.26 17.52
CA ARG A 491 18.87 -7.82 17.03
C ARG A 491 19.71 -8.98 16.46
N THR A 492 19.57 -10.17 17.04
CA THR A 492 20.28 -11.37 16.55
C THR A 492 19.70 -11.85 15.23
N LEU A 493 18.37 -11.81 15.08
CA LEU A 493 17.66 -12.08 13.83
C LEU A 493 18.06 -11.08 12.76
N ALA A 494 17.91 -9.78 13.02
CA ALA A 494 18.21 -8.70 12.06
C ALA A 494 19.68 -8.70 11.58
N ARG A 495 20.62 -9.15 12.43
CA ARG A 495 22.04 -9.31 12.04
C ARG A 495 22.29 -10.55 11.17
N ARG A 496 21.42 -11.55 11.23
CA ARG A 496 21.60 -12.85 10.58
C ARG A 496 20.67 -13.05 9.39
N THR A 497 19.62 -12.27 9.21
CA THR A 497 18.65 -12.36 8.11
C THR A 497 19.21 -12.14 6.71
N ARG A 498 20.49 -11.77 6.55
CA ARG A 498 21.21 -11.91 5.26
C ARG A 498 21.42 -13.37 4.83
N ARG A 499 21.18 -14.34 5.72
CA ARG A 499 21.13 -15.79 5.44
C ARG A 499 20.02 -16.37 6.32
N HIS A 500 18.96 -16.91 5.72
CA HIS A 500 17.81 -17.53 6.38
C HIS A 500 18.12 -18.00 7.82
N GLY A 501 17.50 -17.36 8.82
CA GLY A 501 17.74 -17.68 10.22
C GLY A 501 17.53 -19.18 10.49
N THR A 502 18.39 -19.79 11.30
CA THR A 502 18.34 -21.24 11.56
C THR A 502 16.99 -21.63 12.19
N GLU A 503 16.49 -22.81 11.83
CA GLU A 503 15.22 -23.37 12.30
C GLU A 503 15.12 -23.39 13.84
N GLU A 504 16.24 -23.67 14.51
CA GLU A 504 16.38 -23.61 15.98
C GLU A 504 16.11 -22.21 16.56
N MET A 505 16.49 -21.15 15.84
CA MET A 505 16.29 -19.77 16.28
C MET A 505 14.81 -19.38 16.12
N ARG A 506 14.17 -19.77 15.01
CA ARG A 506 12.71 -19.63 14.82
C ARG A 506 11.96 -20.33 15.95
N ALA A 507 12.30 -21.58 16.26
CA ALA A 507 11.72 -22.35 17.36
C ALA A 507 11.97 -21.72 18.75
N SER A 508 13.09 -21.01 18.95
CA SER A 508 13.36 -20.29 20.20
C SER A 508 12.49 -19.04 20.37
N VAL A 509 12.31 -18.24 19.31
CA VAL A 509 11.43 -17.08 19.35
C VAL A 509 9.98 -17.52 19.48
N GLU A 510 9.58 -18.56 18.75
CA GLU A 510 8.27 -19.19 18.87
C GLU A 510 7.97 -19.65 20.31
N ARG A 511 8.91 -20.34 20.97
CA ARG A 511 8.76 -20.74 22.38
C ARG A 511 8.61 -19.54 23.32
N PHE A 512 9.33 -18.45 23.08
CA PHE A 512 9.23 -17.22 23.88
C PHE A 512 7.86 -16.57 23.70
N VAL A 513 7.44 -16.37 22.44
CA VAL A 513 6.13 -15.82 22.08
C VAL A 513 5.01 -16.67 22.68
N ARG A 514 5.03 -18.00 22.45
CA ARG A 514 4.08 -18.94 23.06
C ARG A 514 4.07 -18.89 24.59
N GLY A 515 5.22 -18.65 25.22
CA GLY A 515 5.34 -18.51 26.68
C GLY A 515 4.62 -17.27 27.21
N GLU A 516 4.78 -16.12 26.55
CA GLU A 516 4.08 -14.88 26.90
C GLU A 516 2.57 -14.99 26.62
N PHE A 517 2.19 -15.60 25.49
CA PHE A 517 0.78 -15.88 25.18
C PHE A 517 0.14 -16.83 26.20
N ARG A 518 0.82 -17.89 26.66
CA ARG A 518 0.31 -18.80 27.71
C ARG A 518 0.06 -18.09 29.04
N ARG A 519 0.81 -17.02 29.35
CA ARG A 519 0.59 -16.23 30.57
C ARG A 519 -0.68 -15.39 30.49
N ILE A 520 -1.08 -14.99 29.28
CA ILE A 520 -2.24 -14.13 29.01
C ILE A 520 -3.48 -14.98 28.67
N ALA A 521 -3.29 -16.14 28.05
CA ALA A 521 -4.31 -17.14 27.74
C ALA A 521 -4.86 -17.85 28.99
N LYS A 522 -4.35 -17.60 30.19
CA LYS A 522 -5.03 -18.06 31.43
C LYS A 522 -6.43 -17.45 31.57
N ASP A 523 -6.67 -16.30 30.93
CA ASP A 523 -7.93 -15.59 30.94
C ASP A 523 -8.80 -15.86 29.68
N PHE A 524 -8.31 -16.64 28.68
CA PHE A 524 -8.99 -16.85 27.40
C PHE A 524 -8.74 -18.26 26.81
N TRP A 525 -9.77 -18.88 26.22
CA TRP A 525 -9.68 -20.21 25.56
C TRP A 525 -9.03 -20.13 24.16
N VAL A 526 -7.80 -19.66 24.09
CA VAL A 526 -7.10 -19.39 22.83
C VAL A 526 -5.98 -20.38 22.59
N ARG A 527 -6.05 -21.09 21.46
CA ARG A 527 -4.94 -21.92 20.97
C ARG A 527 -4.22 -21.19 19.84
N VAL A 528 -3.01 -20.71 20.11
CA VAL A 528 -2.06 -20.26 19.07
C VAL A 528 -1.61 -21.49 18.30
N GLN A 529 -2.07 -21.66 17.05
CA GLN A 529 -1.68 -22.82 16.23
C GLN A 529 -0.26 -22.62 15.69
N ASP A 530 0.01 -21.48 15.06
CA ASP A 530 1.32 -21.12 14.51
C ASP A 530 1.72 -19.68 14.83
N VAL A 531 3.04 -19.43 14.83
CA VAL A 531 3.64 -18.10 14.93
C VAL A 531 4.54 -17.90 13.72
N TYR A 532 4.11 -17.05 12.78
CA TYR A 532 4.92 -16.73 11.61
C TYR A 532 5.84 -15.55 11.91
N PHE A 533 7.09 -15.66 11.48
CA PHE A 533 8.12 -14.64 11.65
C PHE A 533 8.61 -14.15 10.29
N GLU A 534 8.41 -12.86 10.04
CA GLU A 534 9.02 -12.17 8.93
C GLU A 534 9.71 -10.92 9.47
N VAL A 535 10.99 -10.80 9.16
CA VAL A 535 11.81 -9.63 9.49
C VAL A 535 12.18 -9.01 8.17
N ASP A 536 11.46 -7.96 7.81
CA ASP A 536 11.95 -7.02 6.80
C ASP A 536 13.02 -6.14 7.45
N GLU A 537 14.16 -6.04 6.78
CA GLU A 537 15.27 -5.20 7.24
C GLU A 537 14.80 -3.74 7.50
N PRO A 538 15.34 -3.01 8.49
CA PRO A 538 15.72 -3.44 9.82
C PRO A 538 14.83 -2.69 10.82
N GLN A 539 13.51 -2.92 10.94
CA GLN A 539 12.72 -2.23 11.98
C GLN A 539 11.32 -2.77 12.29
N LEU A 540 10.83 -3.79 11.58
CA LEU A 540 9.49 -4.34 11.76
C LEU A 540 9.57 -5.87 11.91
N MET A 541 8.75 -6.42 12.79
CA MET A 541 8.55 -7.84 13.06
C MET A 541 7.07 -8.14 12.88
N ARG A 542 6.74 -9.02 11.93
CA ARG A 542 5.39 -9.55 11.83
C ARG A 542 5.27 -10.77 12.74
N VAL A 543 4.24 -10.78 13.60
CA VAL A 543 3.82 -11.92 14.42
C VAL A 543 2.41 -12.29 14.01
N SER A 544 2.29 -13.32 13.18
CA SER A 544 0.97 -13.86 12.82
C SER A 544 0.59 -14.99 13.77
N LEU A 545 -0.58 -14.86 14.39
CA LEU A 545 -1.16 -15.77 15.37
C LEU A 545 -2.43 -16.36 14.76
N GLN A 546 -2.38 -17.65 14.44
CA GLN A 546 -3.62 -18.35 14.15
C GLN A 546 -4.31 -18.68 15.48
N VAL A 547 -5.41 -17.98 15.76
CA VAL A 547 -6.18 -18.12 16.99
C VAL A 547 -7.48 -18.85 16.68
N ARG A 548 -7.64 -20.02 17.28
CA ARG A 548 -8.95 -20.68 17.34
C ARG A 548 -9.61 -20.27 18.66
N ASP A 549 -10.58 -19.36 18.57
CA ASP A 549 -11.56 -19.18 19.63
C ASP A 549 -12.63 -20.28 19.49
N LEU A 550 -13.20 -20.74 20.60
CA LEU A 550 -14.33 -21.66 20.61
C LEU A 550 -15.66 -20.95 20.27
N SER A 551 -15.72 -19.61 20.35
CA SER A 551 -16.88 -18.80 19.97
C SER A 551 -16.79 -18.19 18.55
N VAL A 552 -15.57 -17.93 18.05
CA VAL A 552 -15.31 -17.37 16.71
C VAL A 552 -14.57 -18.42 15.89
N LYS A 553 -15.24 -19.04 14.91
CA LYS A 553 -14.64 -20.01 13.98
C LYS A 553 -13.29 -19.47 13.49
N GLY A 554 -12.28 -20.36 13.50
CA GLY A 554 -10.84 -20.05 13.40
C GLY A 554 -10.51 -18.84 12.52
N SER A 555 -9.93 -17.81 13.15
CA SER A 555 -9.49 -16.58 12.49
C SER A 555 -7.97 -16.48 12.61
N LEU A 556 -7.29 -16.20 11.50
CA LEU A 556 -5.87 -15.85 11.51
C LEU A 556 -5.76 -14.37 11.86
N TYR A 557 -4.99 -14.02 12.90
CA TYR A 557 -4.72 -12.63 13.27
C TYR A 557 -3.25 -12.33 13.01
N SER A 558 -2.95 -11.33 12.19
CA SER A 558 -1.57 -10.95 11.86
C SER A 558 -1.19 -9.62 12.47
N VAL A 559 -0.34 -9.62 13.50
CA VAL A 559 0.06 -8.39 14.19
C VAL A 559 1.45 -7.95 13.73
N TRP A 560 1.59 -6.68 13.36
CA TRP A 560 2.89 -6.03 13.23
C TRP A 560 3.36 -5.50 14.59
N THR A 561 4.60 -5.82 14.97
CA THR A 561 5.31 -5.32 16.15
C THR A 561 6.66 -4.79 15.68
N GLY A 562 7.17 -3.69 16.24
CA GLY A 562 8.45 -3.12 15.80
C GLY A 562 9.64 -3.94 16.32
N ILE A 563 10.80 -3.77 15.67
CA ILE A 563 12.09 -4.09 16.27
C ILE A 563 12.87 -2.79 16.40
N PRO A 564 13.19 -2.31 17.62
CA PRO A 564 14.11 -1.21 17.78
C PRO A 564 15.53 -1.66 17.38
N THR A 565 15.96 -1.36 16.15
CA THR A 565 17.33 -1.66 15.66
C THR A 565 18.29 -0.47 15.80
N GLY A 566 17.81 0.73 16.13
CA GLY A 566 18.66 1.91 16.34
C GLY A 566 19.07 2.14 17.78
N ARG A 567 20.31 2.58 18.02
CA ARG A 567 20.58 3.45 19.17
C ARG A 567 19.70 4.69 18.96
N VAL A 568 18.75 4.94 19.86
CA VAL A 568 18.15 6.28 19.99
C VAL A 568 19.30 7.22 20.37
N LYS A 569 19.98 7.78 19.35
CA LYS A 569 20.90 8.89 19.56
C LYS A 569 20.03 10.13 19.77
N GLY A 570 19.80 10.46 21.04
CA GLY A 570 19.57 11.84 21.44
C GLY A 570 18.12 12.32 21.43
N VAL A 571 17.27 11.73 22.27
CA VAL A 571 16.41 12.55 23.13
C VAL A 571 16.89 12.30 24.55
N ARG A 572 17.83 13.13 25.04
CA ARG A 572 18.08 13.19 26.49
C ARG A 572 16.84 13.83 27.11
N PRO A 573 16.17 13.21 28.09
CA PRO A 573 15.22 13.92 28.92
C PRO A 573 16.01 15.01 29.66
N ARG A 574 15.83 16.28 29.30
CA ARG A 574 16.18 17.38 30.20
C ARG A 574 15.13 17.35 31.31
N GLY A 575 15.50 16.74 32.44
CA GLY A 575 14.61 16.61 33.58
C GLY A 575 15.21 15.75 34.69
N GLY A 576 16.43 16.08 35.12
CA GLY A 576 16.91 15.64 36.43
C GLY A 576 16.22 16.46 37.53
N PRO A 577 15.92 15.88 38.70
CA PRO A 577 15.24 16.59 39.78
C PRO A 577 16.14 17.69 40.34
N ILE A 578 15.63 18.92 40.36
CA ILE A 578 16.20 20.03 41.11
C ILE A 578 16.13 19.64 42.58
N ARG A 579 17.28 19.33 43.20
CA ARG A 579 17.44 19.34 44.64
C ARG A 579 18.04 20.68 45.04
N GLN A 580 17.29 21.41 45.87
CA GLN A 580 17.68 22.67 46.49
C GLN A 580 19.03 22.56 47.20
N ARG A 581 19.92 23.52 46.92
CA ARG A 581 20.54 24.41 47.91
C ARG A 581 21.02 25.68 47.23
#